data_AF-A0A7W0ZKL3-F1
#
_entry.id   AF-A0A7W0ZKL3-F1
#
_cell.length_a   1.000
_cell.length_b   1.000
_cell.length_c   1.000
_cell.angle_alpha   90.00
_cell.angle_beta   90.00
_cell.angle_gamma   90.00
#
_symmetry.space_group_name_H-M   'P 1'
#
loop_
_entity.id
_entity.type
_entity.pdbx_description
1 polymer ?
#
loop_
_entity_poly.entity_id
_entity_poly.type
_entity_poly.pdbx_seq_one_letter_code
_entity_poly.pdbx_strand_id
1 'polypeptide(L)'
;MRAVGLRDFAGLRRDDEPLDPFALARFAKLMVVDFDQIKGLSEESREHLLGTGSAAWSGGTCSRPLPNGWRLVILNPKHGRQRNNATLMEEVCHVFLGHKANRLAIMAKNKQGSTIARDYNEADEEAAYAVGAAALVPFTALRRLVLAGKTSVEIARHFNVSRELVEYRMKVSRLWQEYKGRYPEETEQPRVRYNNGSNAAPRRE
;
A
#
# COMPACT_ATOMS: atom_id res chain seq x y z
N MET A 1 12.99 6.87 -13.93
CA MET A 1 12.64 8.28 -14.11
C MET A 1 11.41 8.69 -13.30
N ARG A 2 10.24 8.03 -13.44
CA ARG A 2 9.00 8.45 -12.75
C ARG A 2 9.08 8.50 -11.21
N ALA A 3 9.63 7.48 -10.56
CA ALA A 3 9.75 7.45 -9.10
C ALA A 3 10.72 8.50 -8.52
N VAL A 4 11.81 8.81 -9.23
CA VAL A 4 12.77 9.86 -8.81
C VAL A 4 12.10 11.22 -8.90
N GLY A 5 11.38 11.49 -10.00
CA GLY A 5 10.63 12.74 -10.14
C GLY A 5 9.58 12.96 -9.05
N LEU A 6 8.94 11.91 -8.53
CA LEU A 6 8.03 12.02 -7.39
C LEU A 6 8.75 12.45 -6.09
N ARG A 7 9.97 11.95 -5.88
CA ARG A 7 10.78 12.31 -4.71
C ARG A 7 11.32 13.73 -4.82
N ASP A 8 11.76 14.13 -6.02
CA ASP A 8 12.19 15.50 -6.29
C ASP A 8 11.01 16.48 -6.10
N PHE A 9 9.83 16.11 -6.58
CA PHE A 9 8.60 16.88 -6.38
C PHE A 9 8.23 17.00 -4.90
N ALA A 10 8.46 15.95 -4.11
CA ALA A 10 8.28 15.97 -2.65
C ALA A 10 9.38 16.76 -1.92
N GLY A 11 10.36 17.32 -2.63
CA GLY A 11 11.44 18.14 -2.06
C GLY A 11 12.57 17.35 -1.41
N LEU A 12 12.63 16.03 -1.61
CA LEU A 12 13.69 15.19 -1.05
C LEU A 12 15.00 15.41 -1.79
N ARG A 13 16.10 15.60 -1.06
CA ARG A 13 17.42 15.91 -1.63
C ARG A 13 18.30 14.67 -1.68
N ARG A 14 18.17 13.78 -0.69
CA ARG A 14 18.89 12.52 -0.57
C ARG A 14 18.00 11.35 -0.96
N ASP A 15 18.64 10.33 -1.49
CA ASP A 15 17.95 9.11 -1.91
C ASP A 15 17.48 8.24 -0.74
N ASP A 16 17.98 8.47 0.46
CA ASP A 16 17.62 7.74 1.69
C ASP A 16 16.68 8.52 2.61
N GLU A 17 16.22 9.71 2.23
CA GLU A 17 15.16 10.39 2.99
C GLU A 17 13.83 9.62 2.87
N PRO A 18 13.11 9.36 3.96
CA PRO A 18 11.79 8.74 3.89
C PRO A 18 10.80 9.68 3.21
N LEU A 19 10.05 9.17 2.25
CA LEU A 19 8.97 9.89 1.58
C LEU A 19 7.69 9.79 2.43
N ASP A 20 7.00 10.91 2.65
CA ASP A 20 5.69 10.93 3.31
C ASP A 20 4.54 10.93 2.28
N PRO A 21 3.81 9.81 2.11
CA PRO A 21 2.69 9.75 1.17
C PRO A 21 1.53 10.68 1.55
N PHE A 22 1.34 10.99 2.84
CA PHE A 22 0.25 11.87 3.29
C PHE A 22 0.50 13.32 2.91
N ALA A 23 1.76 13.77 3.01
CA ALA A 23 2.15 15.08 2.49
C ALA A 23 1.96 15.15 0.97
N LEU A 24 2.39 14.11 0.24
CA LEU A 24 2.31 14.07 -1.21
C LEU A 24 0.86 13.98 -1.73
N ALA A 25 -0.03 13.29 -1.01
CA ALA A 25 -1.44 13.15 -1.32
C ALA A 25 -2.15 14.51 -1.49
N ARG A 26 -1.76 15.52 -0.72
CA ARG A 26 -2.34 16.87 -0.82
C ARG A 26 -2.09 17.52 -2.17
N PHE A 27 -0.91 17.29 -2.76
CA PHE A 27 -0.58 17.78 -4.10
C PHE A 27 -1.32 17.03 -5.20
N ALA A 28 -1.64 15.75 -4.96
CA ALA A 28 -2.51 14.94 -5.82
C ALA A 28 -4.01 15.27 -5.63
N LYS A 29 -4.38 16.27 -4.81
CA LYS A 29 -5.77 16.59 -4.43
C LYS A 29 -6.52 15.38 -3.85
N LEU A 30 -5.80 14.54 -3.12
CA LEU A 30 -6.34 13.40 -2.39
C LEU A 30 -6.53 13.79 -0.91
N MET A 31 -7.74 13.57 -0.41
CA MET A 31 -8.11 13.82 0.98
C MET A 31 -8.25 12.47 1.69
N VAL A 32 -7.25 12.12 2.51
CA VAL A 32 -7.35 10.95 3.38
C VAL A 32 -8.29 11.28 4.53
N VAL A 33 -9.33 10.45 4.72
CA VAL A 33 -10.29 10.60 5.82
C VAL A 33 -10.19 9.43 6.78
N ASP A 34 -10.41 9.71 8.06
CA ASP A 34 -10.48 8.68 9.08
C ASP A 34 -11.74 7.85 8.87
N PHE A 35 -11.61 6.52 9.00
CA PHE A 35 -12.74 5.61 8.79
C PHE A 35 -13.93 5.90 9.73
N ASP A 36 -13.66 6.42 10.93
CA ASP A 36 -14.69 6.79 11.90
C ASP A 36 -15.45 8.07 11.53
N GLN A 37 -14.91 8.90 10.62
CA GLN A 37 -15.59 10.08 10.10
C GLN A 37 -16.63 9.73 9.02
N ILE A 38 -16.63 8.49 8.52
CA ILE A 38 -17.57 8.03 7.49
C ILE A 38 -18.96 7.85 8.11
N LYS A 39 -19.84 8.80 7.82
CA LYS A 39 -21.27 8.73 8.16
C LYS A 39 -22.04 7.94 7.10
N GLY A 40 -23.11 7.27 7.51
CA GLY A 40 -24.01 6.53 6.60
C GLY A 40 -23.59 5.08 6.29
N LEU A 41 -22.49 4.60 6.88
CA LEU A 41 -22.17 3.17 6.90
C LEU A 41 -23.01 2.50 8.00
N SER A 42 -23.71 1.40 7.69
CA SER A 42 -24.45 0.64 8.71
C SER A 42 -23.49 0.03 9.73
N GLU A 43 -23.96 -0.20 10.96
CA GLU A 43 -23.14 -0.83 11.99
C GLU A 43 -22.64 -2.21 11.56
N GLU A 44 -23.52 -3.02 10.95
CA GLU A 44 -23.16 -4.31 10.36
C GLU A 44 -22.02 -4.20 9.33
N SER A 45 -22.08 -3.20 8.43
CA SER A 45 -21.02 -2.99 7.43
C SER A 45 -19.71 -2.55 8.09
N ARG A 46 -19.79 -1.72 9.14
CA ARG A 46 -18.64 -1.29 9.94
C ARG A 46 -17.99 -2.47 10.64
N GLU A 47 -18.78 -3.28 11.33
CA GLU A 47 -18.34 -4.51 12.00
C GLU A 47 -17.70 -5.49 11.01
N HIS A 48 -18.29 -5.68 9.83
CA HIS A 48 -17.72 -6.54 8.80
C HIS A 48 -16.37 -6.01 8.29
N LEU A 49 -16.30 -4.74 7.89
CA LEU A 49 -15.09 -4.12 7.33
C LEU A 49 -13.94 -4.06 8.34
N LEU A 50 -14.26 -3.93 9.63
CA LEU A 50 -13.27 -3.88 10.72
C LEU A 50 -13.00 -5.24 11.37
N GLY A 51 -13.88 -6.22 11.16
CA GLY A 51 -13.81 -7.58 11.69
C GLY A 51 -13.37 -8.59 10.65
N THR A 52 -14.26 -9.49 10.26
CA THR A 52 -13.97 -10.64 9.37
C THR A 52 -13.53 -10.22 7.98
N GLY A 53 -14.01 -9.08 7.48
CA GLY A 53 -13.64 -8.51 6.19
C GLY A 53 -12.35 -7.68 6.21
N SER A 54 -11.73 -7.45 7.37
CA SER A 54 -10.58 -6.52 7.50
C SER A 54 -9.38 -6.89 6.62
N ALA A 55 -9.15 -8.16 6.32
CA ALA A 55 -8.06 -8.58 5.45
C ALA A 55 -8.37 -8.43 3.94
N ALA A 56 -9.63 -8.21 3.57
CA ALA A 56 -10.10 -8.18 2.18
C ALA A 56 -9.95 -6.81 1.49
N TRP A 57 -9.52 -5.78 2.22
CA TRP A 57 -9.35 -4.43 1.66
C TRP A 57 -8.16 -3.71 2.32
N SER A 58 -7.50 -2.83 1.56
CA SER A 58 -6.38 -2.01 2.09
C SER A 58 -6.68 -0.53 2.12
N GLY A 59 -7.43 -0.05 1.15
CA GLY A 59 -7.89 1.31 1.02
C GLY A 59 -8.50 1.52 -0.36
N GLY A 60 -8.91 2.74 -0.66
CA GLY A 60 -9.32 3.11 -2.00
C GLY A 60 -9.73 4.56 -2.12
N THR A 61 -9.65 5.06 -3.35
CA THR A 61 -10.08 6.41 -3.71
C THR A 61 -11.53 6.42 -4.21
N CYS A 62 -12.32 7.39 -3.74
CA CYS A 62 -13.66 7.59 -4.25
C CYS A 62 -13.63 8.01 -5.73
N SER A 63 -14.45 7.33 -6.54
CA SER A 63 -14.52 7.54 -7.98
C SER A 63 -15.12 8.89 -8.38
N ARG A 64 -15.95 9.49 -7.51
CA ARG A 64 -16.47 10.85 -7.71
C ARG A 64 -15.63 11.85 -6.90
N PRO A 65 -15.18 12.95 -7.53
CA PRO A 65 -14.58 14.03 -6.78
C PRO A 65 -15.62 14.74 -5.91
N LEU A 66 -15.15 15.34 -4.82
CA LEU A 66 -15.83 16.32 -4.00
C LEU A 66 -16.10 17.60 -4.81
N PRO A 67 -17.02 18.49 -4.37
CA PRO A 67 -17.30 19.76 -5.06
C PRO A 67 -16.06 20.65 -5.29
N ASN A 68 -15.05 20.55 -4.43
CA ASN A 68 -13.78 21.28 -4.56
C ASN A 68 -12.78 20.63 -5.55
N GLY A 69 -13.19 19.54 -6.22
CA GLY A 69 -12.36 18.80 -7.17
C GLY A 69 -11.39 17.79 -6.54
N TRP A 70 -11.36 17.66 -5.21
CA TRP A 70 -10.53 16.65 -4.52
C TRP A 70 -11.20 15.29 -4.53
N ARG A 71 -10.45 14.21 -4.32
CA ARG A 71 -11.02 12.87 -4.13
C ARG A 71 -10.77 12.39 -2.71
N LEU A 72 -11.78 11.76 -2.13
CA LEU A 72 -11.66 11.11 -0.83
C LEU A 72 -10.86 9.82 -0.95
N VAL A 73 -9.96 9.57 0.00
CA VAL A 73 -9.23 8.32 0.15
C VAL A 73 -9.55 7.75 1.51
N ILE A 74 -9.95 6.49 1.54
CA ILE A 74 -10.21 5.76 2.78
C ILE A 74 -9.14 4.69 2.89
N LEU A 75 -8.43 4.65 4.01
CA LEU A 75 -7.46 3.61 4.31
C LEU A 75 -8.03 2.67 5.36
N ASN A 76 -7.62 1.40 5.32
CA ASN A 76 -8.04 0.43 6.31
C ASN A 76 -7.38 0.74 7.67
N PRO A 77 -8.14 1.09 8.72
CA PRO A 77 -7.57 1.44 10.01
C PRO A 77 -6.99 0.23 10.76
N LYS A 78 -7.30 -1.01 10.34
CA LYS A 78 -6.69 -2.23 10.89
C LYS A 78 -5.30 -2.50 10.34
N HIS A 79 -4.89 -1.79 9.28
CA HIS A 79 -3.52 -1.87 8.78
C HIS A 79 -2.58 -0.97 9.55
N GLY A 80 -1.38 -1.48 9.81
CA GLY A 80 -0.30 -0.68 10.37
C GLY A 80 0.10 0.47 9.43
N ARG A 81 0.69 1.52 9.99
CA ARG A 81 1.08 2.73 9.26
C ARG A 81 1.95 2.44 8.04
N GLN A 82 2.83 1.45 8.15
CA GLN A 82 3.71 1.01 7.06
C GLN A 82 2.94 0.50 5.83
N ARG A 83 1.85 -0.24 6.04
CA ARG A 83 1.00 -0.75 4.95
C ARG A 83 0.13 0.36 4.39
N ASN A 84 -0.39 1.23 5.25
CA ASN A 84 -1.15 2.41 4.82
C ASN A 84 -0.31 3.40 4.00
N ASN A 85 0.98 3.56 4.28
CA ASN A 85 1.90 4.33 3.46
C ASN A 85 2.00 3.76 2.04
N ALA A 86 2.14 2.44 1.90
CA ALA A 86 2.20 1.78 0.59
C ALA A 86 0.89 1.95 -0.19
N THR A 87 -0.26 1.66 0.46
CA THR A 87 -1.59 1.84 -0.13
C THR A 87 -1.80 3.29 -0.59
N LEU A 88 -1.51 4.27 0.26
CA LEU A 88 -1.71 5.67 -0.09
C LEU A 88 -0.76 6.11 -1.21
N MET A 89 0.47 5.62 -1.21
CA MET A 89 1.43 5.94 -2.27
C MET A 89 0.97 5.38 -3.63
N GLU A 90 0.35 4.19 -3.65
CA GLU A 90 -0.25 3.62 -4.85
C GLU A 90 -1.36 4.52 -5.40
N GLU A 91 -2.29 4.98 -4.56
CA GLU A 91 -3.35 5.93 -4.94
C GLU A 91 -2.78 7.27 -5.46
N VAL A 92 -1.72 7.76 -4.81
CA VAL A 92 -0.98 8.94 -5.28
C VAL A 92 -0.39 8.69 -6.68
N CYS A 93 0.23 7.53 -6.90
CA CYS A 93 0.78 7.16 -8.19
C CYS A 93 -0.29 7.03 -9.27
N HIS A 94 -1.49 6.52 -8.98
CA HIS A 94 -2.60 6.54 -9.94
C HIS A 94 -2.88 7.96 -10.45
N VAL A 95 -2.90 8.95 -9.57
CA VAL A 95 -3.12 10.36 -9.97
C VAL A 95 -1.97 10.89 -10.81
N PHE A 96 -0.72 10.74 -10.35
CA PHE A 96 0.45 11.27 -11.05
C PHE A 96 0.72 10.59 -12.41
N LEU A 97 0.31 9.33 -12.57
CA LEU A 97 0.42 8.60 -13.83
C LEU A 97 -0.78 8.85 -14.76
N GLY A 98 -1.81 9.58 -14.32
CA GLY A 98 -3.01 9.84 -15.10
C GLY A 98 -3.93 8.62 -15.25
N HIS A 99 -3.79 7.63 -14.38
CA HIS A 99 -4.67 6.46 -14.36
C HIS A 99 -6.07 6.87 -13.88
N LYS A 100 -7.10 6.17 -14.35
CA LYS A 100 -8.45 6.38 -13.81
C LYS A 100 -8.48 5.87 -12.37
N ALA A 101 -9.16 6.61 -11.49
CA ALA A 101 -9.29 6.22 -10.08
C ALA A 101 -9.90 4.81 -9.99
N ASN A 102 -9.19 3.92 -9.28
CA ASN A 102 -9.64 2.55 -9.13
C ASN A 102 -10.93 2.55 -8.30
N ARG A 103 -11.99 1.91 -8.80
CA ARG A 103 -13.24 1.83 -8.05
C ARG A 103 -12.98 0.88 -6.89
N LEU A 104 -13.22 1.30 -5.64
CA LEU A 104 -13.56 0.36 -4.57
C LEU A 104 -14.54 -0.62 -5.20
N ALA A 105 -14.16 -1.90 -5.33
CA ALA A 105 -14.83 -2.85 -6.18
C ALA A 105 -16.24 -3.12 -5.65
N ILE A 106 -17.18 -2.24 -5.99
CA ILE A 106 -18.59 -2.54 -5.91
C ILE A 106 -18.78 -3.61 -6.98
N MET A 107 -18.78 -4.87 -6.55
CA MET A 107 -19.23 -6.00 -7.35
C MET A 107 -20.73 -5.81 -7.62
N ALA A 108 -21.05 -4.89 -8.54
CA ALA A 108 -22.40 -4.75 -9.04
C ALA A 108 -22.65 -5.92 -9.99
N LYS A 109 -23.53 -6.83 -9.59
CA LYS A 109 -24.12 -7.82 -10.51
C LYS A 109 -25.02 -7.07 -11.48
N ASN A 110 -24.82 -7.28 -12.78
CA ASN A 110 -25.81 -6.85 -13.76
C ASN A 110 -27.08 -7.71 -13.68
N LYS A 111 -28.14 -7.31 -14.40
CA LYS A 111 -29.44 -8.01 -14.42
C LYS A 111 -29.35 -9.48 -14.89
N GLN A 112 -28.20 -9.90 -15.44
CA GLN A 112 -27.88 -11.25 -15.89
C GLN A 112 -26.93 -12.01 -14.94
N GLY A 113 -26.62 -11.47 -13.76
CA GLY A 113 -25.83 -12.18 -12.75
C GLY A 113 -24.31 -12.23 -13.00
N SER A 114 -23.79 -11.54 -14.01
CA SER A 114 -22.34 -11.39 -14.22
C SER A 114 -21.79 -10.15 -13.50
N THR A 115 -20.64 -10.33 -12.86
CA THR A 115 -19.89 -9.26 -12.19
C THR A 115 -19.34 -8.31 -13.23
N ILE A 116 -19.82 -7.07 -13.29
CA ILE A 116 -19.23 -6.04 -14.16
C ILE A 116 -18.09 -5.36 -13.39
N ALA A 117 -16.87 -5.88 -13.52
CA ALA A 117 -15.65 -5.13 -13.25
C ALA A 117 -15.24 -4.36 -14.51
N ARG A 118 -16.01 -3.32 -14.89
CA ARG A 118 -15.58 -2.43 -15.99
C ARG A 118 -14.60 -1.40 -15.43
N ASP A 119 -13.42 -1.35 -16.05
CA ASP A 119 -12.26 -0.45 -15.82
C ASP A 119 -11.14 -0.93 -14.84
N TYR A 120 -10.96 -2.24 -14.59
CA TYR A 120 -9.70 -2.74 -13.98
C TYR A 120 -8.65 -2.95 -15.10
N ASN A 121 -7.63 -2.08 -15.15
CA ASN A 121 -6.48 -2.26 -16.05
C ASN A 121 -5.28 -2.75 -15.23
N GLU A 122 -5.01 -4.04 -15.28
CA GLU A 122 -3.92 -4.69 -14.54
C GLU A 122 -2.56 -4.01 -14.76
N ALA A 123 -2.29 -3.51 -15.97
CA ALA A 123 -1.05 -2.80 -16.29
C ALA A 123 -0.95 -1.44 -15.57
N ASP A 124 -2.07 -0.75 -15.38
CA ASP A 124 -2.11 0.53 -14.65
C ASP A 124 -1.89 0.32 -13.16
N GLU A 125 -2.47 -0.75 -12.60
CA GLU A 125 -2.26 -1.16 -11.20
C GLU A 125 -0.80 -1.55 -10.95
N GLU A 126 -0.25 -2.44 -11.78
CA GLU A 126 1.15 -2.85 -11.68
C GLU A 126 2.09 -1.64 -11.79
N ALA A 127 1.82 -0.74 -12.73
CA ALA A 127 2.61 0.47 -12.91
C ALA A 127 2.52 1.42 -11.69
N ALA A 128 1.32 1.62 -11.14
CA ALA A 128 1.13 2.46 -9.96
C ALA A 128 1.85 1.88 -8.74
N TYR A 129 1.67 0.59 -8.48
CA TYR A 129 2.33 -0.11 -7.38
C TYR A 129 3.86 -0.09 -7.53
N ALA A 130 4.39 -0.42 -8.71
CA ALA A 130 5.83 -0.47 -8.95
C ALA A 130 6.49 0.91 -8.82
N VAL A 131 5.86 1.96 -9.35
CA VAL A 131 6.36 3.35 -9.22
C VAL A 131 6.27 3.82 -7.77
N GLY A 132 5.15 3.57 -7.08
CA GLY A 132 4.96 3.93 -5.68
C GLY A 132 5.98 3.25 -4.77
N ALA A 133 6.18 1.94 -4.93
CA ALA A 133 7.18 1.18 -4.18
C ALA A 133 8.61 1.69 -4.47
N ALA A 134 8.92 2.06 -5.72
CA ALA A 134 10.23 2.61 -6.07
C ALA A 134 10.44 4.04 -5.54
N ALA A 135 9.38 4.83 -5.36
CA ALA A 135 9.46 6.16 -4.74
C ALA A 135 9.64 6.07 -3.22
N LEU A 136 8.96 5.13 -2.58
CA LEU A 136 9.11 4.84 -1.14
C LEU A 136 10.48 4.24 -0.82
N VAL A 137 10.98 3.32 -1.65
CA VAL A 137 12.27 2.63 -1.46
C VAL A 137 13.12 2.75 -2.74
N PRO A 138 13.92 3.83 -2.84
CA PRO A 138 14.74 4.11 -4.01
C PRO A 138 15.83 3.07 -4.22
N PHE A 139 16.11 2.73 -5.48
CA PHE A 139 17.08 1.68 -5.80
C PHE A 139 18.48 1.96 -5.26
N THR A 140 18.99 3.19 -5.42
CA THR A 140 20.35 3.56 -5.02
C THR A 140 20.53 3.45 -3.51
N ALA A 141 19.57 3.96 -2.73
CA ALA A 141 19.57 3.85 -1.28
C ALA A 141 19.38 2.40 -0.82
N LEU A 142 18.44 1.66 -1.40
CA LEU A 142 18.24 0.24 -1.11
C LEU A 142 19.51 -0.57 -1.32
N ARG A 143 20.15 -0.42 -2.48
CA ARG A 143 21.41 -1.10 -2.80
C ARG A 143 22.51 -0.74 -1.80
N ARG A 144 22.67 0.55 -1.48
CA ARG A 144 23.67 1.02 -0.50
C ARG A 144 23.43 0.41 0.88
N LEU A 145 22.19 0.36 1.35
CA LEU A 145 21.84 -0.23 2.65
C LEU A 145 22.07 -1.75 2.67
N VAL A 146 21.70 -2.47 1.60
CA VAL A 146 21.99 -3.91 1.47
C VAL A 146 23.50 -4.17 1.50
N LEU A 147 24.28 -3.38 0.75
CA LEU A 147 25.74 -3.50 0.71
C LEU A 147 26.39 -3.19 2.06
N ALA A 148 25.80 -2.27 2.82
CA ALA A 148 26.21 -1.93 4.18
C ALA A 148 25.80 -2.96 5.24
N GLY A 149 25.14 -4.06 4.84
CA GLY A 149 24.68 -5.09 5.78
C GLY A 149 23.55 -4.59 6.67
N LYS A 150 22.55 -3.92 6.08
CA LYS A 150 21.28 -3.67 6.76
C LYS A 150 20.26 -4.75 6.47
N THR A 151 19.51 -5.15 7.50
CA THR A 151 18.44 -6.13 7.36
C THR A 151 17.20 -5.53 6.70
N SER A 152 16.34 -6.39 6.17
CA SER A 152 15.05 -6.04 5.56
C SER A 152 14.17 -5.27 6.54
N VAL A 153 14.22 -5.64 7.83
CA VAL A 153 13.50 -4.98 8.91
C VAL A 153 14.09 -3.60 9.22
N GLU A 154 15.42 -3.46 9.30
CA GLU A 154 16.06 -2.15 9.49
C GLU A 154 15.74 -1.19 8.33
N ILE A 155 15.82 -1.67 7.10
CA ILE A 155 15.50 -0.89 5.89
C ILE A 155 14.02 -0.49 5.88
N ALA A 156 13.12 -1.41 6.25
CA ALA A 156 11.69 -1.15 6.33
C ALA A 156 11.37 -0.06 7.36
N ARG A 157 11.99 -0.12 8.55
CA ARG A 157 11.87 0.94 9.57
C ARG A 157 12.38 2.28 9.06
N HIS A 158 13.53 2.29 8.37
CA HIS A 158 14.14 3.51 7.85
C HIS A 158 13.23 4.25 6.85
N PHE A 159 12.62 3.52 5.92
CA PHE A 159 11.70 4.10 4.93
C PHE A 159 10.24 4.18 5.37
N ASN A 160 9.92 3.75 6.60
CA ASN A 160 8.56 3.67 7.14
C ASN A 160 7.60 2.85 6.24
N VAL A 161 8.06 1.69 5.77
CA VAL A 161 7.30 0.75 4.94
C VAL A 161 7.36 -0.65 5.54
N SER A 162 6.62 -1.60 4.95
CA SER A 162 6.62 -2.97 5.45
C SER A 162 7.88 -3.72 4.99
N ARG A 163 8.25 -4.77 5.74
CA ARG A 163 9.33 -5.67 5.35
C ARG A 163 9.06 -6.28 3.97
N GLU A 164 7.82 -6.70 3.72
CA GLU A 164 7.40 -7.31 2.47
C GLU A 164 7.60 -6.38 1.27
N LEU A 165 7.34 -5.07 1.43
CA LEU A 165 7.58 -4.10 0.36
C LEU A 165 9.07 -3.94 0.07
N VAL A 166 9.92 -3.94 1.10
CA VAL A 166 11.38 -3.92 0.92
C VAL A 166 11.86 -5.18 0.20
N GLU A 167 11.40 -6.36 0.60
CA GLU A 167 11.74 -7.61 -0.08
C GLU A 167 11.24 -7.65 -1.53
N TYR A 168 10.02 -7.18 -1.79
CA TYR A 168 9.49 -6.99 -3.14
C TYR A 168 10.44 -6.12 -3.95
N ARG A 169 10.86 -4.97 -3.41
CA ARG A 169 11.79 -4.04 -4.07
C ARG A 169 13.13 -4.70 -4.38
N MET A 170 13.69 -5.47 -3.45
CA MET A 170 14.91 -6.23 -3.68
C MET A 170 14.75 -7.26 -4.82
N LYS A 171 13.60 -7.93 -4.91
CA LYS A 171 13.31 -8.92 -5.96
C LYS A 171 13.23 -8.27 -7.33
N VAL A 172 12.41 -7.23 -7.48
CA VAL A 172 12.24 -6.55 -8.79
C VAL A 172 13.48 -5.77 -9.22
N SER A 173 14.34 -5.36 -8.28
CA SER A 173 15.62 -4.71 -8.58
C SER A 173 16.82 -5.65 -8.61
N ARG A 174 16.60 -6.97 -8.59
CA ARG A 174 17.63 -8.02 -8.64
C ARG A 174 18.69 -7.97 -7.52
N LEU A 175 18.36 -7.36 -6.38
CA LEU A 175 19.22 -7.35 -5.17
C LEU A 175 18.97 -8.55 -4.27
N TRP A 176 17.90 -9.32 -4.51
CA TRP A 176 17.49 -10.41 -3.62
C TRP A 176 18.55 -11.52 -3.45
N GLN A 177 19.25 -11.91 -4.52
CA GLN A 177 20.28 -12.96 -4.42
C GLN A 177 21.46 -12.50 -3.58
N GLU A 178 21.88 -11.25 -3.75
CA GLU A 178 22.93 -10.64 -2.94
C GLU A 178 22.50 -10.51 -1.47
N TYR A 179 21.25 -10.12 -1.22
CA TYR A 179 20.68 -10.05 0.12
C TYR A 179 20.68 -11.41 0.82
N LYS A 180 20.20 -12.46 0.15
CA LYS A 180 20.19 -13.83 0.67
C LYS A 180 21.58 -14.36 1.04
N GLY A 181 22.59 -14.06 0.21
CA GLY A 181 23.96 -14.48 0.50
C GLY A 181 24.52 -13.86 1.80
N ARG A 182 23.95 -12.74 2.24
CA ARG A 182 24.35 -12.05 3.47
C ARG A 182 23.49 -12.43 4.69
N TYR A 183 22.22 -12.75 4.46
CA TYR A 183 21.22 -13.05 5.50
C TYR A 183 20.42 -14.33 5.19
N PRO A 184 21.06 -15.51 5.10
CA PRO A 184 20.35 -16.75 4.81
C PRO A 184 19.20 -17.00 5.82
N GLU A 185 19.44 -16.71 7.11
CA GLU A 185 18.49 -16.91 8.20
C GLU A 185 17.21 -16.07 8.09
N GLU A 186 17.26 -14.85 7.53
CA GLU A 186 16.05 -14.04 7.33
C GLU A 186 15.18 -14.57 6.20
N THR A 187 15.78 -15.30 5.27
CA THR A 187 15.11 -15.78 4.06
C THR A 187 14.61 -17.21 4.18
N GLU A 188 15.18 -17.95 5.14
CA GLU A 188 14.77 -19.31 5.52
C GLU A 188 13.75 -19.33 6.66
N GLN A 189 13.63 -18.25 7.44
CA GLN A 189 12.52 -18.11 8.39
C GLN A 189 11.20 -18.30 7.64
N PRO A 190 10.35 -19.28 8.05
CA PRO A 190 9.01 -19.40 7.51
C PRO A 190 8.37 -18.04 7.59
N ARG A 191 7.64 -17.63 6.54
CA ARG A 191 6.74 -16.48 6.65
C ARG A 191 5.92 -16.73 7.91
N VAL A 192 6.24 -16.05 9.00
CA VAL A 192 5.30 -15.90 10.09
C VAL A 192 4.24 -15.03 9.44
N ARG A 193 3.26 -15.68 8.77
CA ARG A 193 1.92 -15.14 8.78
C ARG A 193 1.72 -14.87 10.26
N TYR A 194 1.65 -13.60 10.63
CA TYR A 194 0.96 -13.26 11.85
C TYR A 194 -0.44 -13.86 11.67
N ASN A 195 -0.57 -15.11 12.12
CA ASN A 195 -1.82 -15.81 12.22
C ASN A 195 -2.47 -15.13 13.42
N ASN A 196 -3.09 -13.98 13.19
CA ASN A 196 -3.98 -13.39 14.17
C ASN A 196 -5.19 -14.32 14.27
N GLY A 197 -5.09 -15.27 15.19
CA GLY A 197 -6.18 -16.10 15.66
C GLY A 197 -6.34 -17.44 14.96
N SER A 198 -5.62 -18.46 15.42
CA SER A 198 -6.08 -19.84 15.33
C SER A 198 -6.52 -20.34 16.71
N ASN A 199 -7.83 -20.62 16.79
CA ASN A 199 -8.53 -21.60 17.65
C ASN A 199 -8.40 -21.55 19.18
N ALA A 200 -9.52 -21.23 19.83
CA ALA A 200 -10.26 -22.21 20.66
C ALA A 200 -11.57 -21.57 21.14
N ALA A 201 -12.71 -22.03 20.63
CA ALA A 201 -13.97 -21.85 21.34
C ALA A 201 -13.99 -22.86 22.49
N PRO A 202 -14.10 -22.46 23.77
CA PRO A 202 -14.42 -23.41 24.81
C PRO A 202 -15.89 -23.81 24.63
N ARG A 203 -16.14 -25.11 24.51
CA ARG A 203 -17.46 -25.67 24.87
C ARG A 203 -17.66 -25.38 26.36
N ARG A 204 -18.80 -24.79 26.70
CA ARG A 204 -19.45 -24.86 28.01
C ARG A 204 -20.93 -25.07 27.69
N GLU A 205 -21.39 -26.31 27.86
CA GLU A 205 -22.12 -26.79 29.06
C GLU A 205 -23.47 -26.10 29.22
#